data_AF-A0A2I0NUM7-F1
#
_entry.id   AF-A0A2I0NUM7-F1
#
_cell.length_a   1.000
_cell.length_b   1.000
_cell.length_c   1.000
_cell.angle_alpha   90.00
_cell.angle_beta   90.00
_cell.angle_gamma   90.00
#
_symmetry.space_group_name_H-M   'P 1'
#
loop_
_entity.id
_entity.type
_entity.pdbx_description
1 polymer ?
#
loop_
_entity_poly.entity_id
_entity_poly.type
_entity_poly.pdbx_seq_one_letter_code
_entity_poly.pdbx_strand_id
1 'polypeptide(L)' 'RKCILVTRETPLSKIHLKNMLAAEDAGALIMPACPAFYHHPKTIDDLVDMVVARVLDHLEVEHTLAERWSGYDA' A
#
# COMPACT_ATOMS: atom_id res chain seq x y z
N ARG A 1 18.44 5.33 0.65
CA ARG A 1 17.37 5.79 -0.28
C ARG A 1 16.15 4.91 0.00
N LYS A 2 14.93 5.45 0.01
CA LYS A 2 13.71 4.64 0.21
C LYS A 2 13.38 3.89 -1.08
N CYS A 3 13.05 2.60 -0.98
CA CYS A 3 12.58 1.75 -2.07
C CYS A 3 11.24 1.15 -1.66
N ILE A 4 10.19 1.40 -2.44
CA ILE A 4 8.84 0.86 -2.19
C ILE A 4 8.47 -0.01 -3.39
N LEU A 5 8.16 -1.27 -3.14
CA LEU A 5 7.71 -2.23 -4.15
C LEU A 5 6.20 -2.42 -4.01
N VAL A 6 5.45 -1.80 -4.91
CA VAL A 6 3.99 -1.95 -4.97
C VAL A 6 3.64 -3.18 -5.80
N THR A 7 3.49 -4.34 -5.16
CA THR A 7 3.28 -5.61 -5.85
C THR A 7 1.80 -5.85 -6.15
N ARG A 8 1.47 -6.37 -7.34
CA ARG A 8 0.10 -6.73 -7.72
C ARG A 8 0.10 -8.11 -8.36
N GLU A 9 -0.16 -9.13 -7.54
CA GLU A 9 -0.33 -10.50 -8.00
C GLU A 9 -1.19 -11.29 -7.02
N THR A 10 -1.98 -12.24 -7.51
CA THR A 10 -2.69 -13.23 -6.71
C THR A 10 -3.12 -14.42 -7.59
N PRO A 11 -2.88 -15.68 -7.18
CA PRO A 11 -2.22 -16.10 -5.95
C PRO A 11 -0.70 -15.90 -5.99
N LEU A 12 -0.07 -15.85 -4.82
CA LEU A 12 1.38 -15.72 -4.71
C LEU A 12 2.04 -17.10 -4.78
N SER A 13 2.95 -17.28 -5.73
CA SER A 13 3.80 -18.46 -5.79
C SER A 13 4.89 -18.41 -4.71
N LYS A 14 5.52 -19.56 -4.43
CA LYS A 14 6.69 -19.63 -3.54
C LYS A 14 7.84 -18.73 -4.02
N ILE A 15 7.95 -18.50 -5.34
CA ILE A 15 8.97 -17.61 -5.91
C ILE A 15 8.67 -16.16 -5.56
N HIS A 16 7.41 -15.71 -5.69
CA HIS A 16 7.01 -14.36 -5.32
C HIS A 16 7.33 -14.08 -3.84
N LEU A 17 6.94 -14.98 -2.95
CA LEU A 17 7.15 -14.82 -1.51
C LEU A 17 8.64 -14.76 -1.14
N LYS A 18 9.48 -15.64 -1.73
CA LYS A 18 10.93 -15.62 -1.50
C LYS A 18 11.58 -14.33 -1.98
N ASN A 19 11.17 -13.83 -3.15
CA ASN A 19 11.73 -12.60 -3.70
C ASN A 19 11.27 -11.37 -2.91
N MET A 20 10.02 -11.33 -2.45
CA MET A 20 9.52 -10.26 -1.60
C MET A 20 10.23 -10.24 -0.24
N LEU A 21 10.44 -11.41 0.38
CA LEU A 21 11.22 -11.53 1.61
C LEU A 21 12.66 -11.05 1.42
N ALA A 22 13.34 -11.53 0.38
CA ALA A 22 14.73 -11.11 0.12
C ALA A 22 14.86 -9.61 -0.18
N ALA A 23 13.87 -9.01 -0.84
CA ALA A 23 13.83 -7.56 -1.07
C ALA A 23 13.56 -6.78 0.23
N GLU A 24 12.71 -7.30 1.11
CA GLU A 24 12.45 -6.74 2.44
C GLU A 24 13.70 -6.81 3.33
N ASP A 25 14.37 -7.95 3.39
CA ASP A 25 15.66 -8.13 4.08
C ASP A 25 16.74 -7.14 3.59
N ALA A 26 16.68 -6.74 2.31
CA ALA A 26 17.57 -5.75 1.71
C ALA A 26 17.14 -4.29 1.94
N GLY A 27 16.05 -4.05 2.68
CA GLY A 27 15.55 -2.73 3.07
C GLY A 27 14.51 -2.12 2.12
N ALA A 28 13.89 -2.91 1.23
CA ALA A 28 12.73 -2.46 0.46
C ALA A 28 11.43 -2.62 1.24
N LEU A 29 10.53 -1.66 1.13
CA LEU A 29 9.17 -1.79 1.66
C LEU A 29 8.32 -2.59 0.65
N ILE A 30 7.83 -3.76 1.05
CA ILE A 30 6.87 -4.54 0.26
C ILE A 30 5.46 -4.07 0.60
N MET A 31 4.76 -3.49 -0.38
CA MET A 31 3.41 -2.97 -0.20
C MET A 31 2.47 -3.50 -1.28
N PRO A 32 1.80 -4.64 -1.07
CA PRO A 32 0.85 -5.16 -2.04
C PRO A 32 -0.26 -4.14 -2.36
N ALA A 33 -0.70 -4.09 -3.61
CA ALA A 33 -1.84 -3.29 -4.07
C ALA A 33 -3.17 -3.91 -3.62
N CYS A 34 -3.37 -3.96 -2.30
CA CYS A 34 -4.56 -4.46 -1.63
C CYS A 34 -5.32 -3.27 -1.01
N PRO A 35 -6.12 -2.53 -1.78
CA PRO A 35 -6.86 -1.38 -1.27
C PRO A 35 -7.84 -1.83 -0.19
N ALA A 36 -8.00 -1.00 0.84
CA ALA A 36 -8.91 -1.29 1.93
C ALA A 36 -10.33 -0.77 1.66
N PHE A 37 -11.33 -1.38 2.28
CA PHE A 37 -12.75 -1.07 2.06
C PHE A 37 -13.41 -0.37 3.25
N TYR A 38 -12.66 -0.13 4.35
CA TYR A 38 -13.21 0.47 5.57
C TYR A 38 -13.62 1.95 5.41
N HIS A 39 -13.16 2.60 4.33
CA HIS A 39 -13.57 3.97 3.95
C HIS A 39 -14.80 4.00 3.05
N HIS A 40 -15.45 2.86 2.82
CA HIS A 40 -16.66 2.74 1.99
C HIS A 40 -16.56 3.42 0.61
N PRO A 41 -15.52 3.10 -0.20
CA PRO A 41 -15.27 3.72 -1.51
C PRO A 41 -16.50 3.62 -2.42
N LYS A 42 -16.73 4.67 -3.20
CA LYS A 42 -17.84 4.80 -4.17
C LYS A 42 -17.37 4.59 -5.59
N THR A 43 -16.09 4.86 -5.86
CA THR A 43 -15.50 4.76 -7.19
C THR A 43 -14.27 3.84 -7.19
N ILE A 44 -13.84 3.44 -8.39
CA ILE A 44 -12.56 2.73 -8.55
C ILE A 44 -11.40 3.66 -8.20
N ASP A 45 -11.52 4.95 -8.52
CA ASP A 45 -10.49 5.95 -8.22
C ASP A 45 -10.26 6.07 -6.71
N ASP A 46 -11.31 5.96 -5.88
CA ASP A 46 -11.18 5.94 -4.42
C ASP A 46 -10.28 4.78 -3.94
N LEU A 47 -10.37 3.61 -4.58
CA LEU A 47 -9.51 2.46 -4.26
C LEU A 47 -8.06 2.70 -4.67
N VAL A 48 -7.85 3.32 -5.84
CA VAL A 48 -6.52 3.70 -6.33
C VAL A 48 -5.89 4.72 -5.40
N ASP A 49 -6.64 5.76 -5.04
CA ASP A 49 -6.22 6.84 -4.15
C ASP A 49 -5.80 6.32 -2.77
N MET A 50 -6.45 5.30 -2.24
CA MET A 50 -6.01 4.67 -0.99
C MET A 50 -4.63 4.02 -1.08
N VAL A 51 -4.30 3.35 -2.19
CA VAL A 51 -2.97 2.76 -2.40
C VAL A 51 -1.93 3.87 -2.60
N VAL A 52 -2.25 4.88 -3.42
CA VAL A 52 -1.38 6.02 -3.70
C VAL A 52 -1.09 6.83 -2.43
N ALA A 53 -2.12 7.14 -1.63
CA ALA A 53 -1.99 7.79 -0.34
C ALA A 53 -0.98 7.05 0.55
N ARG A 54 -1.08 5.71 0.63
CA ARG A 54 -0.14 4.93 1.44
C ARG A 54 1.30 4.96 0.90
N VAL A 55 1.50 4.99 -0.42
CA VAL A 55 2.84 5.23 -1.02
C VAL A 55 3.38 6.60 -0.58
N LEU A 56 2.57 7.65 -0.72
CA LEU A 56 2.98 9.03 -0.43
C LEU A 56 3.27 9.23 1.07
N ASP A 57 2.48 8.62 1.95
CA ASP A 57 2.74 8.56 3.40
C ASP A 57 4.14 8.02 3.70
N HIS A 58 4.53 6.88 3.09
CA HIS A 58 5.86 6.29 3.28
C HIS A 58 6.99 7.12 2.66
N LEU A 59 6.69 7.89 1.61
CA LEU A 59 7.63 8.84 1.00
C LEU A 59 7.71 10.17 1.76
N GLU A 60 6.88 10.39 2.79
CA GLU A 60 6.77 11.67 3.52
C GLU A 60 6.34 12.83 2.61
N VAL A 61 5.43 12.55 1.66
CA VAL A 61 4.85 13.56 0.76
C VAL A 61 3.44 13.88 1.24
N GLU A 62 3.17 15.15 1.56
CA GLU A 62 1.85 15.61 1.97
C GLU A 62 0.81 15.42 0.85
N HIS A 63 -0.38 14.95 1.20
CA HIS A 63 -1.49 14.74 0.27
C HIS A 63 -2.85 14.78 0.98
N THR A 64 -3.92 14.89 0.20
CA THR A 64 -5.32 14.87 0.67
C THR A 64 -6.14 13.76 0.00
N LEU A 65 -5.49 12.76 -0.60
CA LEU A 65 -6.13 11.69 -1.40
C LEU A 65 -6.99 10.72 -0.59
N ALA A 66 -6.65 10.48 0.68
CA ALA A 66 -7.41 9.58 1.54
C ALA A 66 -7.42 10.10 2.97
N GLU A 67 -8.52 9.90 3.67
CA GLU A 67 -8.61 10.18 5.10
C GLU A 67 -7.75 9.18 5.88
N ARG A 68 -6.98 9.71 6.84
CA ARG A 68 -6.22 8.86 7.75
C ARG A 68 -7.18 8.27 8.76
N TRP A 69 -7.16 6.94 8.89
CA TRP A 69 -7.95 6.26 9.91
C TRP A 69 -7.61 6.81 11.30
N SER A 70 -8.61 7.35 12.00
CA SER A 70 -8.48 7.96 13.33
C SER A 70 -9.09 7.10 14.45
N GLY A 71 -9.70 5.95 14.12
CA GLY A 71 -10.45 5.11 15.06
C GLY A 71 -11.95 5.32 14.96
N TYR A 72 -12.73 4.52 15.69
CA TYR A 72 -14.19 4.61 15.67
C TYR A 72 -14.75 5.76 16.53
N ASP A 73 -13.94 6.31 17.44
CA ASP A 73 -14.35 7.32 18.43
C ASP A 73 -13.82 8.73 18.15
N ALA A 74 -13.24 8.95 16.96
CA ALA A 74 -12.56 10.18 16.59
C ALA A 74 -13.46 11.20 15.88
#